data_AF-A0A970P3H7-F1
#
_entry.id   AF-A0A970P3H7-F1
#
_cell.length_a   1.000
_cell.length_b   1.000
_cell.length_c   1.000
_cell.angle_alpha   90.00
_cell.angle_beta   90.00
_cell.angle_gamma   90.00
#
_symmetry.space_group_name_H-M   'P 1'
#
loop_
_entity.id
_entity.type
_entity.pdbx_description
1 polymer ?
#
loop_
_entity_poly.entity_id
_entity_poly.type
_entity_poly.pdbx_seq_one_letter_code
_entity_poly.pdbx_strand_id
1 'polypeptide(L)'
;MKKGQFKPGQSGNPAGRPPKAINKISRPVKESVADFLTEKFEELPEIWQKLKPREQARLLIDLLPYVASKMQAVSLDANINFDALSETELDIIINKIFDNEKK
;
A
#
# COMPACT_ATOMS: atom_id res chain seq x y z
N MET A 1 20.29 32.23 15.26
CA MET A 1 19.65 31.36 14.23
C MET A 1 20.64 30.27 13.85
N LYS A 2 20.27 28.97 13.95
CA LYS A 2 21.16 27.83 13.65
C LYS A 2 21.46 27.80 12.14
N LYS A 3 22.75 27.87 11.76
CA LYS A 3 23.22 27.68 10.38
C LYS A 3 22.75 26.32 9.87
N GLY A 4 21.87 26.28 8.86
CA GLY A 4 21.48 25.05 8.17
C GLY A 4 19.98 24.84 7.95
N GLN A 5 19.10 25.62 8.57
CA GLN A 5 17.66 25.57 8.26
C GLN A 5 17.34 26.57 7.14
N PHE A 6 16.92 26.06 5.98
CA PHE A 6 16.37 26.90 4.91
C PHE A 6 15.11 27.61 5.40
N LYS A 7 14.94 28.90 5.08
CA LYS A 7 13.69 29.59 5.39
C LYS A 7 12.55 28.91 4.61
N PRO A 8 11.33 28.77 5.17
CA PRO A 8 10.18 28.31 4.40
C PRO A 8 10.01 29.17 3.14
N GLY A 9 9.93 28.55 1.96
CA GLY A 9 9.91 29.25 0.65
C GLY A 9 11.27 29.67 0.09
N GLN A 10 12.36 29.45 0.84
CA GLN A 10 13.74 29.78 0.47
C GLN A 10 14.66 28.54 0.59
N SER A 11 14.07 27.35 0.47
CA SER A 11 14.80 26.11 0.19
C SER A 11 15.35 26.17 -1.24
N GLY A 12 16.44 25.46 -1.53
CA GLY A 12 17.17 25.47 -2.82
C GLY A 12 16.36 25.15 -4.09
N ASN A 13 15.04 25.04 -3.99
CA ASN A 13 14.10 25.19 -5.08
C ASN A 13 12.89 26.08 -4.66
N PRO A 14 12.99 27.41 -4.75
CA PRO A 14 11.92 28.35 -4.36
C PRO A 14 10.62 28.20 -5.16
N ALA A 15 10.72 27.68 -6.40
CA ALA A 15 9.57 27.44 -7.27
C ALA A 15 8.88 26.08 -7.01
N GLY A 16 9.42 25.27 -6.09
CA GLY A 16 8.93 23.92 -5.85
C GLY A 16 9.09 22.98 -7.05
N ARG A 17 8.57 21.76 -6.94
CA ARG A 17 8.52 20.82 -8.07
C ARG A 17 7.69 21.46 -9.18
N PRO A 18 8.21 21.61 -10.42
CA PRO A 18 7.45 22.27 -11.47
C PRO A 18 6.13 21.52 -11.73
N PRO A 19 5.05 22.26 -12.01
CA PRO A 19 3.77 21.65 -12.34
C PRO A 19 3.96 20.74 -13.57
N LYS A 20 3.42 19.51 -13.50
CA LYS A 20 3.57 18.43 -14.51
C LYS A 20 4.97 17.80 -14.61
N ALA A 21 5.87 18.04 -13.66
CA ALA A 21 7.14 17.30 -13.60
C ALA A 21 6.88 15.79 -13.54
N ILE A 22 7.33 15.07 -14.58
CA ILE A 22 7.17 13.62 -14.72
C ILE A 22 7.86 12.91 -13.54
N ASN A 23 7.29 11.80 -13.10
CA ASN A 23 7.90 10.99 -12.05
C ASN A 23 9.31 10.51 -12.45
N LYS A 24 10.19 10.35 -11.46
CA LYS A 24 11.58 9.87 -11.66
C LYS A 24 11.66 8.57 -12.49
N ILE A 25 10.63 7.74 -12.39
CA ILE A 25 10.42 6.58 -13.25
C ILE A 25 9.23 6.93 -14.15
N SER A 26 9.49 7.05 -15.44
CA SER A 26 8.45 7.31 -16.43
C SER A 26 7.53 6.10 -16.56
N ARG A 27 6.27 6.35 -16.96
CA ARG A 27 5.29 5.29 -17.22
C ARG A 27 5.80 4.21 -18.19
N PRO A 28 6.51 4.56 -19.29
CA PRO A 28 7.12 3.56 -20.19
C PRO A 28 8.12 2.61 -19.52
N VAL A 29 8.89 3.08 -18.53
CA VAL A 29 9.84 2.21 -17.83
C VAL A 29 9.12 1.20 -16.95
N LYS A 30 7.99 1.58 -16.32
CA LYS A 30 7.19 0.64 -15.53
C LYS A 30 6.55 -0.43 -16.41
N GLU A 31 6.03 -0.03 -17.56
CA GLU A 31 5.44 -0.93 -18.55
C GLU A 31 6.51 -1.92 -19.07
N SER A 32 7.68 -1.41 -19.47
CA SER A 32 8.79 -2.27 -19.91
C SER A 32 9.28 -3.27 -18.85
N VAL A 33 9.31 -2.88 -17.57
CA VAL A 33 9.65 -3.81 -16.48
C VAL A 33 8.55 -4.86 -16.28
N ALA A 34 7.28 -4.49 -16.40
CA ALA A 34 6.17 -5.44 -16.29
C ALA A 34 6.18 -6.45 -17.45
N ASP A 35 6.45 -5.98 -18.68
CA ASP A 35 6.55 -6.83 -19.87
C ASP A 35 7.69 -7.83 -19.71
N PHE A 36 8.88 -7.35 -19.28
CA PHE A 36 10.03 -8.21 -19.01
C PHE A 36 9.73 -9.27 -17.94
N LEU A 37 9.11 -8.87 -16.83
CA LEU A 37 8.75 -9.82 -15.77
C LEU A 37 7.73 -10.86 -16.25
N THR A 38 6.78 -10.46 -17.11
CA THR A 38 5.79 -11.37 -17.69
C THR A 38 6.47 -12.39 -18.61
N GLU A 39 7.35 -11.93 -19.49
CA GLU A 39 8.12 -12.79 -20.39
C GLU A 39 8.96 -13.82 -19.60
N LYS A 40 9.69 -13.37 -18.57
CA LYS A 40 10.55 -14.26 -17.77
C LYS A 40 9.79 -15.16 -16.82
N PHE A 41 8.53 -14.86 -16.53
CA PHE A 41 7.69 -15.73 -15.71
C PHE A 41 7.46 -17.09 -16.39
N GLU A 42 7.39 -17.13 -17.73
CA GLU A 42 7.23 -18.39 -18.47
C GLU A 42 8.44 -19.32 -18.33
N GLU A 43 9.63 -18.77 -18.09
CA GLU A 43 10.89 -19.52 -17.89
C GLU A 43 11.01 -20.10 -16.46
N LEU A 44 10.11 -19.72 -15.54
CA LEU A 44 10.17 -20.10 -14.13
C LEU A 44 10.25 -21.63 -13.88
N PRO A 45 9.54 -22.50 -14.62
CA PRO A 45 9.65 -23.94 -14.45
C PRO A 45 11.06 -24.48 -14.75
N GLU A 46 11.75 -23.91 -15.74
CA GLU A 46 13.12 -24.30 -16.08
C GLU A 46 14.11 -23.82 -15.01
N ILE A 47 13.91 -22.61 -14.50
CA ILE A 47 14.71 -22.07 -13.40
C ILE A 47 14.52 -22.93 -12.16
N TRP A 48 13.28 -23.33 -11.84
CA TRP A 48 12.96 -24.16 -10.67
C TRP A 48 13.79 -25.45 -10.59
N GLN A 49 13.98 -26.12 -11.72
CA GLN A 49 14.79 -27.35 -11.80
C GLN A 49 16.27 -27.11 -11.52
N LYS A 50 16.77 -25.89 -11.77
CA LYS A 50 18.18 -25.51 -11.58
C LYS A 50 18.45 -24.94 -10.18
N LEU A 51 17.41 -24.60 -9.42
CA LEU A 51 17.53 -24.04 -8.07
C LEU A 51 17.95 -25.09 -7.04
N LYS A 52 18.75 -24.66 -6.06
CA LYS A 52 19.05 -25.48 -4.89
C LYS A 52 17.83 -25.60 -3.99
N PRO A 53 17.71 -26.64 -3.15
CA PRO A 53 16.55 -26.83 -2.26
C PRO A 53 16.22 -25.61 -1.39
N ARG A 54 17.25 -24.89 -0.91
CA ARG A 54 17.07 -23.66 -0.12
C ARG A 54 16.47 -22.51 -0.94
N GLU A 55 16.86 -22.40 -2.21
CA GLU A 55 16.38 -21.35 -3.12
C GLU A 55 14.95 -21.63 -3.57
N GLN A 56 14.61 -22.91 -3.79
CA GLN A 56 13.24 -23.37 -4.02
C GLN A 56 12.32 -22.99 -2.85
N ALA A 57 12.74 -23.30 -1.61
CA ALA A 57 12.00 -22.92 -0.41
C ALA A 57 11.81 -21.40 -0.30
N ARG A 58 12.84 -20.62 -0.65
CA ARG A 58 12.78 -19.16 -0.65
C ARG A 58 11.76 -18.63 -1.67
N LEU A 59 11.82 -19.13 -2.92
CA LEU A 59 10.90 -18.72 -3.98
C LEU A 59 9.44 -19.02 -3.59
N LEU A 60 9.17 -20.17 -2.97
CA LEU A 60 7.84 -20.50 -2.47
C LEU A 60 7.36 -19.52 -1.40
N ILE A 61 8.21 -19.17 -0.43
CA ILE A 61 7.88 -18.18 0.61
C ILE A 61 7.59 -16.82 -0.01
N ASP A 62 8.34 -16.42 -1.03
CA ASP A 62 8.20 -15.12 -1.68
C ASP A 62 6.95 -15.08 -2.58
N LEU A 63 6.52 -16.21 -3.17
CA LEU A 63 5.29 -16.32 -3.98
C LEU A 63 4.01 -16.56 -3.15
N LEU A 64 4.13 -17.16 -1.96
CA LEU A 64 2.99 -17.48 -1.09
C LEU A 64 2.05 -16.29 -0.81
N PRO A 65 2.53 -15.05 -0.57
CA PRO A 65 1.69 -13.88 -0.35
C PRO A 65 0.74 -13.50 -1.49
N TYR A 66 1.03 -13.96 -2.70
CA TYR A 66 0.27 -13.64 -3.90
C TYR A 66 -0.82 -14.68 -4.19
N VAL A 67 -0.73 -15.87 -3.57
CA VAL A 67 -1.68 -16.98 -3.74
C VAL A 67 -2.52 -17.18 -2.48
N ALA A 68 -1.88 -17.16 -1.31
CA ALA A 68 -2.56 -17.11 -0.05
C ALA A 68 -2.91 -15.64 0.24
N SER A 69 -4.18 -15.36 0.54
CA SER A 69 -4.55 -14.10 1.17
C SER A 69 -3.65 -13.91 2.38
N LYS A 70 -2.65 -13.01 2.29
CA LYS A 70 -2.00 -12.49 3.49
C LYS A 70 -3.16 -12.07 4.38
N MET A 71 -3.30 -12.68 5.56
CA MET A 71 -4.17 -12.12 6.58
C MET A 71 -3.68 -10.68 6.73
N GLN A 72 -4.43 -9.75 6.13
CA GLN A 72 -4.23 -8.34 6.42
C GLN A 72 -4.34 -8.32 7.94
N ALA A 73 -3.32 -7.81 8.61
CA ALA A 73 -3.49 -7.45 10.00
C ALA A 73 -4.73 -6.56 9.99
N VAL A 74 -5.85 -7.09 10.48
CA VAL A 74 -7.05 -6.30 10.66
C VAL A 74 -6.62 -5.34 11.75
N SER A 75 -6.15 -4.16 11.36
CA SER A 75 -6.30 -3.00 12.21
C SER A 75 -7.80 -2.99 12.50
N LEU A 76 -8.18 -3.21 13.75
CA LEU A 76 -9.53 -2.95 14.26
C LEU A 76 -9.81 -1.44 14.24
N ASP A 77 -9.34 -0.73 13.21
CA ASP A 77 -9.83 0.58 12.86
C ASP A 77 -11.16 0.30 12.17
N ALA A 78 -12.19 0.15 13.01
CA ALA A 78 -13.57 0.04 12.60
C ALA A 78 -13.83 1.19 11.62
N ASN A 79 -13.83 0.85 10.33
CA ASN A 79 -14.18 1.73 9.22
C ASN A 79 -15.71 1.97 9.28
N ILE A 80 -16.19 2.50 10.41
CA ILE A 80 -17.54 2.99 10.56
C ILE A 80 -17.56 4.27 9.74
N ASN A 81 -18.00 4.15 8.50
CA ASN A 81 -18.26 5.30 7.67
C ASN A 81 -19.52 5.99 8.21
N PHE A 82 -19.34 6.87 9.21
CA PHE A 82 -20.42 7.65 9.80
C PHE A 82 -21.16 8.50 8.74
N ASP A 83 -20.48 8.88 7.66
CA ASP A 83 -21.06 9.67 6.58
C ASP A 83 -22.05 8.86 5.72
N ALA A 84 -22.06 7.52 5.82
CA ALA A 84 -22.98 6.65 5.10
C ALA A 84 -24.19 6.20 5.94
N LEU A 85 -24.24 6.55 7.22
CA LEU A 85 -25.36 6.19 8.11
C LEU A 85 -26.49 7.22 7.97
N SER A 86 -27.73 6.76 7.93
CA SER A 86 -28.87 7.67 8.01
C SER A 86 -29.06 8.20 9.44
N GLU A 87 -29.73 9.35 9.59
CA GLU A 87 -30.05 9.93 10.91
C GLU A 87 -30.79 8.93 11.82
N THR A 88 -31.68 8.11 11.25
CA THR A 88 -32.40 7.07 11.99
C THR A 88 -31.48 5.97 12.52
N GLU A 89 -30.44 5.61 11.77
CA GLU A 89 -29.48 4.60 12.19
C GLU A 89 -28.55 5.14 13.28
N LEU A 90 -28.18 6.42 13.18
CA LEU A 90 -27.43 7.13 14.22
C LEU A 90 -28.22 7.19 15.53
N ASP A 91 -29.51 7.51 15.48
CA ASP A 91 -30.38 7.54 16.67
C ASP A 91 -30.50 6.17 17.34
N ILE A 92 -30.62 5.09 16.55
CA ILE A 92 -30.68 3.72 17.09
C ILE A 92 -29.37 3.36 17.82
N ILE A 93 -28.23 3.75 17.25
CA ILE A 93 -26.91 3.49 17.85
C ILE A 93 -26.77 4.28 19.15
N ILE A 94 -27.13 5.57 19.15
CA ILE A 94 -27.06 6.45 20.31
C ILE A 94 -27.91 5.90 21.46
N ASN A 95 -29.17 5.55 21.18
CA ASN A 95 -30.07 5.02 22.20
C ASN A 95 -29.56 3.71 22.81
N LYS A 96 -29.02 2.80 21.99
CA LYS A 96 -28.45 1.54 22.48
C LYS A 96 -27.21 1.74 23.35
N ILE A 97 -26.37 2.73 23.04
CA ILE A 97 -25.20 3.06 23.88
C ILE A 97 -25.68 3.64 25.22
N PHE A 98 -26.64 4.56 25.18
CA PHE A 98 -27.18 5.21 26.38
C PHE A 98 -27.90 4.24 27.33
N ASP A 99 -28.60 3.25 26.76
CA ASP A 99 -29.28 2.20 27.54
C ASP A 99 -28.31 1.19 28.16
N ASN A 100 -27.16 0.95 27.53
CA ASN A 100 -26.11 0.08 28.09
C ASN A 100 -25.35 0.73 29.25
N GLU A 101 -25.18 2.06 29.26
CA GLU A 101 -24.56 2.76 30.40
C GLU A 101 -25.46 2.85 31.64
N LYS A 102 -26.78 2.66 31.48
CA LYS A 102 -27.74 2.68 32.59
C LYS A 102 -27.94 1.33 33.30
N LYS A 103 -27.27 0.27 32.84
CA LYS A 103 -27.24 -1.04 33.52
C LYS A 103 -26.02 -1.14 34.44
#